data_AF-A0A2E8GMM1-F1
#
_entry.id   AF-A0A2E8GMM1-F1
#
_cell.length_a   1.000
_cell.length_b   1.000
_cell.length_c   1.000
_cell.angle_alpha   90.00
_cell.angle_beta   90.00
_cell.angle_gamma   90.00
#
_symmetry.space_group_name_H-M   'P 1'
#
loop_
_entity.id
_entity.type
_entity.pdbx_description
1 polymer ?
#
loop_
_entity_poly.entity_id
_entity_poly.type
_entity_poly.pdbx_seq_one_letter_code
_entity_poly.pdbx_strand_id
1 'polypeptide(L)'
;MGKVGRNTPCPCGSGKKYKKCCQKSSSEPIDYLWRKLSDLDRNLSNQLARYSRKIYNEEAPRAAWDDFVNYQDDKSFDLDSIHDQFFFYWYLYNWRPEPEYLEEDSEVDLDHLPVIAESYLAKHKRNLSELECTYIQLICDQNYSFHEVIECKQGEGFTLRDILLEKETYVMERSGSENTQKSDILFGRVIQYEHVGLLIGCGAVMIPPSYKPLIIDLRIAMRVGKRRITVENLHDWNVEIRELYFGIFEQLHTPPKLCNSDGDPLCMYELFFDITSPQIAFERLQTLALDISKEELLEEAEFDVEGQIKRVAFRWLKKGHHLKSVGYTSLGDIIIDERQLRVSVNSKNRAEKIHKEIEKLLGDQTTYRVTKIQSIDSLLAESDSKSESAEDPLISHHEIGPEAQELLEQTLDDHWHQWINSKLPALGEKSPYEAVKNKDGREKVAALLDHFERYDRLRKSGIGQQKYIDRARQQLGIS
;
A
#
# COMPACT_ATOMS: atom_id res chain seq x y z
N MET A 1 51.60 18.27 -2.07
CA MET A 1 50.74 17.59 -3.08
C MET A 1 50.78 18.38 -4.38
N GLY A 2 51.24 17.78 -5.49
CA GLY A 2 51.31 18.46 -6.79
C GLY A 2 49.92 18.72 -7.39
N LYS A 3 49.73 19.87 -8.04
CA LYS A 3 48.48 20.20 -8.73
C LYS A 3 48.22 19.20 -9.86
N VAL A 4 47.12 18.45 -9.79
CA VAL A 4 46.69 17.51 -10.84
C VAL A 4 46.44 18.28 -12.14
N GLY A 5 47.09 17.85 -13.23
CA GLY A 5 47.00 18.52 -14.52
C GLY A 5 45.60 18.40 -15.13
N ARG A 6 45.04 19.51 -15.65
CA ARG A 6 43.66 19.57 -16.19
C ARG A 6 43.32 18.48 -17.22
N ASN A 7 44.30 17.95 -17.94
CA ASN A 7 44.09 16.94 -18.98
C ASN A 7 44.50 15.51 -18.57
N THR A 8 44.99 15.28 -17.35
CA THR A 8 45.35 13.93 -16.90
C THR A 8 44.10 13.10 -16.62
N PRO A 9 44.17 11.76 -16.67
CA PRO A 9 43.12 10.89 -16.17
C PRO A 9 42.73 11.31 -14.75
N CYS A 10 41.43 11.35 -14.49
CA CYS A 10 40.92 11.84 -13.21
C CYS A 10 41.29 10.86 -12.09
N PRO A 11 41.84 11.35 -10.95
CA PRO A 11 42.25 10.48 -9.84
C PRO A 11 41.08 9.75 -9.16
N CYS A 12 39.83 10.10 -9.49
CA CYS A 12 38.64 9.36 -9.03
C CYS A 12 38.40 8.03 -9.79
N GLY A 13 39.30 7.61 -10.67
CA GLY A 13 39.16 6.33 -11.37
C GLY A 13 38.17 6.32 -12.55
N SER A 14 37.50 7.44 -12.85
CA SER A 14 36.48 7.51 -13.91
C SER A 14 36.98 7.34 -15.35
N GLY A 15 38.30 7.25 -15.59
CA GLY A 15 38.92 7.21 -16.92
C GLY A 15 38.79 8.50 -17.75
N LYS A 16 38.00 9.49 -17.32
CA LYS A 16 37.81 10.78 -17.99
C LYS A 16 38.94 11.76 -17.65
N LYS A 17 39.20 12.76 -18.51
CA LYS A 17 40.15 13.87 -18.22
C LYS A 17 39.67 14.66 -16.99
N TYR A 18 40.56 15.03 -16.08
CA TYR A 18 40.27 15.76 -14.82
C TYR A 18 39.35 16.98 -15.03
N LYS A 19 39.60 17.78 -16.08
CA LYS A 19 38.76 18.95 -16.45
C LYS A 19 37.32 18.65 -16.85
N LYS A 20 37.06 17.42 -17.31
CA LYS A 20 35.73 16.95 -17.74
C LYS A 20 35.06 16.07 -16.66
N CYS A 21 35.68 15.92 -15.50
CA CYS A 21 35.20 15.12 -14.38
C CYS A 21 35.20 15.98 -13.12
N CYS A 22 36.05 15.70 -12.13
CA CYS A 22 36.05 16.37 -10.83
C CYS A 22 36.25 17.89 -10.89
N GLN A 23 36.94 18.44 -11.89
CA GLN A 23 37.09 19.90 -12.02
C GLN A 23 35.83 20.61 -12.54
N LYS A 24 34.96 19.90 -13.28
CA LYS A 24 33.68 20.43 -13.75
C LYS A 24 32.56 20.19 -12.73
N SER A 25 32.72 19.14 -11.92
CA SER A 25 31.82 18.75 -10.83
C SER A 25 32.07 19.55 -9.54
N SER A 26 33.10 20.40 -9.52
CA SER A 26 33.47 21.22 -8.36
C SER A 26 32.49 22.37 -8.08
N SER A 27 31.24 22.28 -8.56
CA SER A 27 30.20 23.22 -8.20
C SER A 27 29.67 22.98 -6.78
N GLU A 28 29.74 21.77 -6.18
CA GLU A 28 29.53 21.58 -4.73
C GLU A 28 30.32 20.40 -4.10
N PRO A 29 31.00 20.58 -2.95
CA PRO A 29 31.73 19.53 -2.22
C PRO A 29 30.90 18.28 -1.84
N ILE A 30 29.59 18.46 -1.63
CA ILE A 30 28.61 17.42 -1.29
C ILE A 30 28.58 16.31 -2.35
N ASP A 31 28.51 16.69 -3.62
CA ASP A 31 28.37 15.80 -4.77
C ASP A 31 29.57 14.86 -4.95
N TYR A 32 30.76 15.31 -4.53
CA TYR A 32 31.98 14.49 -4.58
C TYR A 32 32.01 13.45 -3.46
N LEU A 33 31.67 13.86 -2.22
CA LEU A 33 31.68 12.96 -1.08
C LEU A 33 30.60 11.88 -1.22
N TRP A 34 29.40 12.25 -1.68
CA TRP A 34 28.34 11.28 -1.99
C TRP A 34 28.80 10.20 -2.97
N ARG A 35 29.38 10.59 -4.12
CA ARG A 35 29.91 9.61 -5.10
C ARG A 35 30.96 8.69 -4.50
N LYS A 36 31.87 9.25 -3.69
CA LYS A 36 32.91 8.47 -3.01
C LYS A 36 32.30 7.44 -2.06
N LEU A 37 31.26 7.81 -1.32
CA LEU A 37 30.56 6.91 -0.40
C LEU A 37 29.74 5.86 -1.15
N SER A 38 29.07 6.21 -2.26
CA SER A 38 28.33 5.24 -3.10
C SER A 38 29.25 4.23 -3.79
N ASP A 39 30.43 4.65 -4.24
CA ASP A 39 31.44 3.73 -4.79
C ASP A 39 32.03 2.84 -3.69
N LEU A 40 32.24 3.40 -2.50
CA LEU A 40 32.70 2.66 -1.33
C LEU A 40 31.72 1.58 -0.91
N ASP A 41 30.44 1.92 -0.76
CA ASP A 41 29.34 1.02 -0.42
C ASP A 41 29.33 -0.22 -1.33
N ARG A 42 29.28 0.00 -2.65
CA ARG A 42 29.27 -1.08 -3.64
C ARG A 42 30.50 -1.97 -3.55
N ASN A 43 31.68 -1.39 -3.32
CA ASN A 43 32.92 -2.15 -3.23
C ASN A 43 32.97 -2.98 -1.92
N LEU A 44 32.57 -2.38 -0.79
CA LEU A 44 32.53 -3.05 0.50
C LEU A 44 31.51 -4.18 0.53
N SER A 45 30.29 -3.97 0.05
CA SER A 45 29.27 -5.04 -0.02
C SER A 45 29.78 -6.26 -0.80
N ASN A 46 30.49 -6.04 -1.90
CA ASN A 46 31.12 -7.11 -2.67
C ASN A 46 32.28 -7.81 -1.93
N GLN A 47 33.06 -7.08 -1.14
CA GLN A 47 34.13 -7.65 -0.32
C GLN A 47 33.57 -8.47 0.83
N LEU A 48 32.56 -7.94 1.53
CA LEU A 48 31.87 -8.59 2.64
C LEU A 48 31.15 -9.87 2.19
N ALA A 49 30.47 -9.84 1.04
CA ALA A 49 29.85 -11.03 0.47
C ALA A 49 30.88 -12.13 0.14
N ARG A 50 32.05 -11.77 -0.42
CA ARG A 50 33.15 -12.73 -0.65
C ARG A 50 33.77 -13.24 0.64
N TYR A 51 33.84 -12.39 1.67
CA TYR A 51 34.37 -12.76 2.97
C TYR A 51 33.43 -13.73 3.71
N SER A 52 32.13 -13.45 3.67
CA SER A 52 31.07 -14.32 4.20
C SER A 52 31.19 -15.75 3.66
N ARG A 53 31.33 -15.94 2.33
CA ARG A 53 31.51 -17.26 1.70
C ARG A 53 32.80 -18.01 2.07
N LYS A 54 33.74 -17.37 2.77
CA LYS A 54 34.95 -18.04 3.29
C LYS A 54 34.78 -18.50 4.73
N ILE A 55 33.78 -17.98 5.42
CA ILE A 55 33.56 -18.21 6.84
C ILE A 55 32.35 -19.10 7.06
N TYR A 56 31.31 -18.90 6.25
CA TYR A 56 30.04 -19.57 6.40
C TYR A 56 29.75 -20.43 5.17
N ASN A 57 29.12 -21.57 5.44
CA ASN A 57 28.73 -22.56 4.45
C ASN A 57 27.56 -22.09 3.57
N GLU A 58 27.21 -22.90 2.57
CA GLU A 58 26.18 -22.55 1.58
C GLU A 58 24.76 -22.44 2.16
N GLU A 59 24.49 -22.98 3.36
CA GLU A 59 23.19 -22.90 4.02
C GLU A 59 23.02 -21.57 4.81
N ALA A 60 24.11 -20.87 5.12
CA ALA A 60 24.07 -19.65 5.93
C ALA A 60 23.15 -18.54 5.39
N PRO A 61 23.13 -18.21 4.08
CA PRO A 61 22.19 -17.24 3.55
C PRO A 61 20.72 -17.64 3.72
N ARG A 62 20.41 -18.94 3.71
CA ARG A 62 19.03 -19.44 3.90
C ARG A 62 18.61 -19.31 5.35
N ALA A 63 19.46 -19.73 6.29
CA ALA A 63 19.20 -19.54 7.71
C ALA A 63 19.04 -18.04 8.05
N ALA A 64 19.90 -17.18 7.49
CA ALA A 64 19.77 -15.74 7.64
C ALA A 64 18.45 -15.20 7.08
N TRP A 65 17.98 -15.73 5.95
CA TRP A 65 16.69 -15.34 5.38
C TRP A 65 15.53 -15.70 6.31
N ASP A 66 15.54 -16.92 6.87
CA ASP A 66 14.50 -17.38 7.78
C ASP A 66 14.43 -16.51 9.05
N ASP A 67 15.58 -16.15 9.62
CA ASP A 67 15.68 -15.19 10.73
C ASP A 67 15.23 -13.78 10.34
N PHE A 68 15.51 -13.39 9.09
CA PHE A 68 15.18 -12.07 8.58
C PHE A 68 13.67 -11.87 8.46
N VAL A 69 12.97 -12.85 7.90
CA VAL A 69 11.50 -12.87 7.78
C VAL A 69 10.81 -13.33 9.05
N ASN A 70 11.58 -13.61 10.12
CA ASN A 70 11.10 -14.15 11.39
C ASN A 70 10.21 -15.41 11.19
N TYR A 71 10.57 -16.28 10.26
CA TYR A 71 9.81 -17.49 9.93
C TYR A 71 8.34 -17.23 9.53
N GLN A 72 7.98 -16.01 9.13
CA GLN A 72 6.62 -15.63 8.73
C GLN A 72 6.31 -15.93 7.26
N ASP A 73 7.33 -16.10 6.42
CA ASP A 73 7.16 -16.41 4.99
C ASP A 73 7.47 -17.89 4.74
N ASP A 74 6.47 -18.65 4.27
CA ASP A 74 6.63 -20.05 3.82
C ASP A 74 7.39 -20.14 2.49
N LYS A 75 7.71 -19.00 1.85
CA LYS A 75 8.51 -18.98 0.62
C LYS A 75 9.98 -19.17 0.93
N SER A 76 10.57 -20.15 0.25
CA SER A 76 12.02 -20.35 0.21
C SER A 76 12.74 -19.09 -0.24
N PHE A 77 13.92 -18.83 0.35
CA PHE A 77 14.85 -17.79 -0.08
C PHE A 77 14.98 -17.74 -1.62
N ASP A 78 14.60 -16.61 -2.20
CA ASP A 78 14.64 -16.34 -3.64
C ASP A 78 15.53 -15.12 -3.91
N LEU A 79 16.63 -15.33 -4.64
CA LEU A 79 17.58 -14.28 -5.02
C LEU A 79 16.96 -13.24 -5.97
N ASP A 80 15.87 -13.59 -6.65
CA ASP A 80 15.10 -12.68 -7.50
C ASP A 80 13.95 -11.99 -6.74
N SER A 81 13.84 -12.22 -5.42
CA SER A 81 12.88 -11.54 -4.57
C SER A 81 13.10 -10.04 -4.60
N ILE A 82 12.01 -9.28 -4.64
CA ILE A 82 12.05 -7.81 -4.47
C ILE A 82 12.70 -7.41 -3.13
N HIS A 83 12.79 -8.33 -2.17
CA HIS A 83 13.40 -8.08 -0.87
C HIS A 83 14.92 -8.31 -0.83
N ASP A 84 15.50 -8.82 -1.90
CA ASP A 84 16.91 -9.24 -1.98
C ASP A 84 17.86 -8.12 -1.55
N GLN A 85 17.65 -6.91 -2.07
CA GLN A 85 18.55 -5.79 -1.85
C GLN A 85 18.68 -5.44 -0.36
N PHE A 86 17.58 -5.28 0.38
CA PHE A 86 17.66 -4.89 1.79
C PHE A 86 17.93 -6.08 2.71
N PHE A 87 17.52 -7.29 2.35
CA PHE A 87 17.95 -8.51 3.04
C PHE A 87 19.46 -8.64 3.03
N PHE A 88 20.13 -8.49 1.88
CA PHE A 88 21.59 -8.64 1.82
C PHE A 88 22.34 -7.63 2.70
N TYR A 89 21.84 -6.40 2.85
CA TYR A 89 22.42 -5.46 3.82
C TYR A 89 22.20 -5.92 5.27
N TRP A 90 21.04 -6.47 5.61
CA TRP A 90 20.84 -7.03 6.95
C TRP A 90 21.74 -8.23 7.20
N TYR A 91 21.85 -9.15 6.24
CA TYR A 91 22.74 -10.30 6.30
C TYR A 91 24.19 -9.90 6.61
N LEU A 92 24.72 -8.93 5.86
CA LEU A 92 26.13 -8.53 6.00
C LEU A 92 26.40 -7.72 7.28
N TYR A 93 25.44 -6.94 7.77
CA TYR A 93 25.65 -5.93 8.81
C TYR A 93 24.87 -6.15 10.11
N ASN A 94 24.00 -7.16 10.21
CA ASN A 94 23.19 -7.42 11.40
C ASN A 94 22.98 -8.88 11.76
N TRP A 95 23.06 -9.79 10.78
CA TRP A 95 22.83 -11.22 11.07
C TRP A 95 23.88 -11.74 12.04
N ARG A 96 23.40 -12.46 13.05
CA ARG A 96 24.21 -13.11 14.10
C ARG A 96 24.12 -14.61 13.87
N PRO A 97 25.14 -15.21 13.24
CA PRO A 97 25.11 -16.61 12.86
C PRO A 97 25.24 -17.53 14.06
N GLU A 98 24.71 -18.74 13.92
CA GLU A 98 24.99 -19.85 14.83
C GLU A 98 26.25 -20.63 14.40
N PRO A 99 26.96 -21.29 15.33
CA PRO A 99 28.20 -21.99 15.03
C PRO A 99 28.08 -23.10 13.99
N GLU A 100 26.89 -23.69 13.82
CA GLU A 100 26.64 -24.76 12.84
C GLU A 100 26.77 -24.31 11.38
N TYR A 101 26.70 -23.00 11.12
CA TYR A 101 26.83 -22.44 9.78
C TYR A 101 28.28 -22.12 9.39
N LEU A 102 29.24 -22.34 10.28
CA LEU A 102 30.65 -22.11 9.99
C LEU A 102 31.22 -23.16 9.03
N GLU A 103 32.16 -22.72 8.20
CA GLU A 103 33.05 -23.61 7.46
C GLU A 103 34.02 -24.32 8.43
N GLU A 104 34.33 -25.59 8.16
CA GLU A 104 35.18 -26.43 9.01
C GLU A 104 36.58 -25.80 9.26
N ASP A 105 37.10 -25.10 8.26
CA ASP A 105 38.41 -24.43 8.29
C ASP A 105 38.34 -22.95 8.73
N SER A 106 37.20 -22.49 9.26
CA SER A 106 37.03 -21.08 9.63
C SER A 106 37.83 -20.71 10.90
N GLU A 107 38.59 -19.61 10.83
CA GLU A 107 39.37 -19.07 11.96
C GLU A 107 38.53 -18.11 12.85
N VAL A 108 37.24 -18.41 13.06
CA VAL A 108 36.35 -17.53 13.84
C VAL A 108 36.26 -18.02 15.29
N ASP A 109 36.20 -17.07 16.23
CA ASP A 109 35.98 -17.36 17.64
C ASP A 109 34.56 -17.89 17.86
N LEU A 110 34.45 -19.15 18.29
CA LEU A 110 33.18 -19.84 18.55
C LEU A 110 32.42 -19.23 19.72
N ASP A 111 33.12 -18.63 20.70
CA ASP A 111 32.50 -18.02 21.88
C ASP A 111 31.91 -16.64 21.57
N HIS A 112 32.27 -16.04 20.41
CA HIS A 112 31.79 -14.73 20.01
C HIS A 112 31.72 -14.57 18.49
N LEU A 113 30.73 -15.24 17.87
CA LEU A 113 30.41 -15.08 16.45
C LEU A 113 29.96 -13.64 16.16
N PRO A 114 30.82 -12.80 15.56
CA PRO A 114 30.46 -11.42 15.29
C PRO A 114 29.69 -11.33 13.98
N VAL A 115 28.97 -10.24 13.81
CA VAL A 115 28.36 -9.90 12.51
C VAL A 115 29.45 -9.92 11.43
N ILE A 116 29.11 -10.35 10.19
CA ILE A 116 30.06 -10.47 9.07
C ILE A 116 30.91 -9.20 8.90
N ALA A 117 30.28 -8.02 8.88
CA ALA A 117 30.97 -6.75 8.74
C ALA A 117 31.90 -6.42 9.93
N GLU A 118 31.51 -6.73 11.16
CA GLU A 118 32.33 -6.54 12.37
C GLU A 118 33.55 -7.48 12.36
N SER A 119 33.33 -8.74 11.99
CA SER A 119 34.39 -9.75 11.80
C SER A 119 35.42 -9.27 10.75
N TYR A 120 34.92 -8.79 9.61
CA TYR A 120 35.76 -8.28 8.54
C TYR A 120 36.58 -7.07 9.00
N LEU A 121 35.95 -6.12 9.69
CA LEU A 121 36.60 -4.95 10.24
C LEU A 121 37.71 -5.35 11.24
N ALA A 122 37.43 -6.30 12.13
CA ALA A 122 38.41 -6.78 13.11
C ALA A 122 39.62 -7.45 12.44
N LYS A 123 39.39 -8.33 11.45
CA LYS A 123 40.45 -9.08 10.74
C LYS A 123 41.28 -8.20 9.80
N HIS A 124 40.64 -7.24 9.12
CA HIS A 124 41.26 -6.46 8.04
C HIS A 124 41.58 -5.00 8.40
N LYS A 125 41.42 -4.60 9.68
CA LYS A 125 41.62 -3.21 10.15
C LYS A 125 42.89 -2.52 9.64
N ARG A 126 44.01 -3.23 9.53
CA ARG A 126 45.30 -2.67 9.07
C ARG A 126 45.34 -2.35 7.57
N ASN A 127 44.46 -2.97 6.78
CA ASN A 127 44.41 -2.82 5.33
C ASN A 127 43.26 -1.91 4.88
N LEU A 128 42.37 -1.52 5.79
CA LEU A 128 41.27 -0.60 5.54
C LEU A 128 41.70 0.83 5.86
N SER A 129 41.24 1.78 5.05
CA SER A 129 41.33 3.21 5.34
C SER A 129 40.43 3.60 6.50
N GLU A 130 40.70 4.77 7.10
CA GLU A 130 39.85 5.35 8.15
C GLU A 130 38.39 5.50 7.68
N LEU A 131 38.19 5.97 6.44
CA LEU A 131 36.86 6.09 5.85
C LEU A 131 36.14 4.74 5.73
N GLU A 132 36.83 3.69 5.28
CA GLU A 132 36.26 2.33 5.21
C GLU A 132 35.85 1.83 6.59
N CYS A 133 36.71 2.01 7.59
CA CYS A 133 36.41 1.61 8.97
C CYS A 133 35.19 2.35 9.51
N THR A 134 35.16 3.69 9.39
CA THR A 134 34.03 4.51 9.84
C THR A 134 32.74 4.16 9.09
N TYR A 135 32.82 3.91 7.78
CA TYR A 135 31.66 3.53 6.99
C TYR A 135 31.03 2.22 7.46
N ILE A 136 31.85 1.18 7.69
CA ILE A 136 31.37 -0.09 8.24
C ILE A 136 30.72 0.12 9.61
N GLN A 137 31.39 0.86 10.50
CA GLN A 137 30.90 1.14 11.84
C GLN A 137 29.54 1.85 11.81
N LEU A 138 29.39 2.89 10.96
CA LEU A 138 28.14 3.64 10.82
C LEU A 138 26.96 2.76 10.39
N ILE A 139 27.19 1.76 9.55
CA ILE A 139 26.12 0.84 9.14
C ILE A 139 25.79 -0.14 10.27
N CYS A 140 26.79 -0.71 10.94
CA CYS A 140 26.58 -1.65 12.06
C CYS A 140 25.85 -0.96 13.24
N ASP A 141 26.20 0.29 13.52
CA ASP A 141 25.62 1.05 14.63
C ASP A 141 24.15 1.41 14.39
N GLN A 142 23.69 1.47 13.14
CA GLN A 142 22.31 1.81 12.80
C GLN A 142 21.46 0.57 12.53
N ASN A 143 20.15 0.67 12.77
CA ASN A 143 19.19 -0.36 12.40
C ASN A 143 18.17 0.16 11.36
N TYR A 144 17.38 -0.75 10.81
CA TYR A 144 16.23 -0.40 9.98
C TYR A 144 15.20 0.42 10.77
N SER A 145 14.56 1.35 10.06
CA SER A 145 13.46 2.15 10.58
C SER A 145 12.52 2.56 9.43
N PHE A 146 11.44 3.25 9.79
CA PHE A 146 10.48 3.83 8.87
C PHE A 146 10.71 5.34 8.76
N HIS A 147 10.90 5.81 7.53
CA HIS A 147 11.31 7.18 7.23
C HIS A 147 10.23 7.88 6.41
N GLU A 148 9.57 8.86 7.00
CA GLU A 148 8.62 9.71 6.30
C GLU A 148 9.36 10.77 5.47
N VAL A 149 8.94 10.93 4.22
CA VAL A 149 9.40 11.99 3.32
C VAL A 149 8.69 13.29 3.69
N ILE A 150 9.41 14.21 4.33
CA ILE A 150 8.89 15.53 4.72
C ILE A 150 8.99 16.52 3.56
N GLU A 151 10.05 16.40 2.75
CA GLU A 151 10.33 17.24 1.58
C GLU A 151 11.04 16.39 0.52
N CYS A 152 10.68 16.56 -0.76
CA CYS A 152 11.31 15.88 -1.89
C CYS A 152 11.75 16.88 -2.95
N LYS A 153 13.01 16.78 -3.39
CA LYS A 153 13.60 17.52 -4.52
C LYS A 153 13.89 16.51 -5.62
N GLN A 154 13.00 16.47 -6.62
CA GLN A 154 13.07 15.50 -7.72
C GLN A 154 14.43 15.53 -8.43
N GLY A 155 15.06 14.36 -8.59
CA GLY A 155 16.36 14.20 -9.21
C GLY A 155 17.56 14.56 -8.32
N GLU A 156 17.33 15.00 -7.08
CA GLU A 156 18.36 15.38 -6.11
C GLU A 156 18.34 14.50 -4.85
N GLY A 157 17.20 14.43 -4.17
CA GLY A 157 17.08 13.75 -2.88
C GLY A 157 15.85 14.19 -2.08
N PHE A 158 15.82 13.83 -0.81
CA PHE A 158 14.67 14.11 0.07
C PHE A 158 15.10 14.27 1.53
N THR A 159 14.31 15.01 2.30
CA THR A 159 14.41 15.09 3.75
C THR A 159 13.56 14.00 4.37
N LEU A 160 14.22 13.05 5.02
CA LEU A 160 13.58 11.96 5.74
C LEU A 160 13.46 12.28 7.21
N ARG A 161 12.30 11.98 7.80
CA ARG A 161 12.11 11.90 9.25
C ARG A 161 11.95 10.44 9.65
N ASP A 162 12.89 9.95 10.44
CA ASP A 162 12.73 8.67 11.14
C ASP A 162 11.53 8.78 12.08
N ILE A 163 10.49 7.98 11.82
CA ILE A 163 9.25 8.04 12.58
C ILE A 163 9.49 7.57 14.02
N LEU A 164 10.32 6.54 14.23
CA LEU A 164 10.58 5.94 15.54
C LEU A 164 11.51 6.81 16.40
N LEU A 165 12.58 7.32 15.81
CA LEU A 165 13.59 8.15 16.49
C LEU A 165 13.25 9.65 16.49
N GLU A 166 12.30 10.07 15.67
CA GLU A 166 11.90 11.47 15.48
C GLU A 166 13.07 12.37 15.04
N LYS A 167 14.01 11.79 14.27
CA LYS A 167 15.22 12.46 13.75
C LYS A 167 15.06 12.75 12.26
N GLU A 168 15.43 13.95 11.85
CA GLU A 168 15.45 14.34 10.44
C GLU A 168 16.85 14.23 9.84
N THR A 169 16.95 13.80 8.58
CA THR A 169 18.20 13.73 7.83
C THR A 169 17.91 13.94 6.35
N TYR A 170 18.66 14.84 5.71
CA TYR A 170 18.64 14.98 4.27
C TYR A 170 19.44 13.85 3.63
N VAL A 171 18.80 13.11 2.72
CA VAL A 171 19.41 12.01 1.98
C VAL A 171 19.53 12.40 0.52
N MET A 172 20.72 12.24 -0.02
CA MET A 172 20.97 12.36 -1.44
C MET A 172 20.62 11.04 -2.14
N GLU A 173 19.52 11.06 -2.89
CA GLU A 173 19.04 9.92 -3.65
C GLU A 173 18.36 10.41 -4.93
N ARG A 174 19.10 10.34 -6.05
CA ARG A 174 18.67 10.95 -7.31
C ARG A 174 17.58 10.14 -8.00
N SER A 175 17.73 8.82 -8.07
CA SER A 175 16.77 7.97 -8.79
C SER A 175 15.51 7.78 -7.96
N GLY A 176 15.65 7.57 -6.65
CA GLY A 176 14.49 7.40 -5.76
C GLY A 176 13.63 8.65 -5.67
N SER A 177 14.23 9.85 -5.71
CA SER A 177 13.48 11.12 -5.60
C SER A 177 12.62 11.47 -6.82
N GLU A 178 12.82 10.83 -7.98
CA GLU A 178 12.01 11.10 -9.18
C GLU A 178 10.55 10.66 -9.02
N ASN A 179 10.32 9.55 -8.30
CA ASN A 179 8.99 8.95 -8.13
C ASN A 179 8.48 9.03 -6.68
N THR A 180 9.16 9.79 -5.83
CA THR A 180 8.82 9.96 -4.41
C THR A 180 8.12 11.30 -4.19
N GLN A 181 7.12 11.33 -3.31
CA GLN A 181 6.39 12.53 -2.93
C GLN A 181 6.30 12.69 -1.40
N LYS A 182 5.87 13.88 -0.96
CA LYS A 182 5.64 14.17 0.45
C LYS A 182 4.68 13.14 1.08
N SER A 183 4.99 12.77 2.32
CA SER A 183 4.27 11.81 3.16
C SER A 183 4.36 10.35 2.68
N ASP A 184 5.19 10.06 1.66
CA ASP A 184 5.64 8.69 1.43
C ASP A 184 6.48 8.20 2.60
N ILE A 185 6.41 6.91 2.90
CA ILE A 185 7.20 6.28 3.94
C ILE A 185 8.10 5.22 3.30
N LEU A 186 9.40 5.35 3.57
CA LEU A 186 10.44 4.42 3.14
C LEU A 186 10.84 3.53 4.31
N PHE A 187 11.03 2.24 4.06
CA PHE A 187 11.65 1.34 5.02
C PHE A 187 13.13 1.19 4.67
N GLY A 188 14.03 1.40 5.63
CA GLY A 188 15.46 1.36 5.34
C GLY A 188 16.32 1.87 6.49
N ARG A 189 17.64 1.87 6.28
CA ARG A 189 18.61 2.46 7.20
C ARG A 189 19.07 3.81 6.67
N VAL A 190 19.08 4.83 7.51
CA VAL A 190 19.69 6.12 7.18
C VAL A 190 20.98 6.29 7.95
N ILE A 191 22.09 6.44 7.22
CA ILE A 191 23.39 6.81 7.79
C ILE A 191 23.74 8.23 7.39
N GLN A 192 24.55 8.90 8.21
CA GLN A 192 25.08 10.22 7.90
C GLN A 192 26.58 10.22 8.13
N TYR A 193 27.34 10.53 7.07
CA TYR A 193 28.78 10.75 7.15
C TYR A 193 29.06 12.24 6.86
N GLU A 194 29.56 12.95 7.87
CA GLU A 194 29.69 14.41 7.86
C GLU A 194 28.36 15.10 7.47
N HIS A 195 28.31 15.63 6.24
CA HIS A 195 27.20 16.42 5.71
C HIS A 195 26.44 15.68 4.61
N VAL A 196 26.74 14.40 4.37
CA VAL A 196 26.08 13.55 3.38
C VAL A 196 25.27 12.46 4.09
N GLY A 197 23.96 12.46 3.87
CA GLY A 197 23.06 11.38 4.28
C GLY A 197 22.86 10.36 3.15
N LEU A 198 22.79 9.09 3.52
CA LEU A 198 22.60 7.97 2.60
C LEU A 198 21.49 7.06 3.12
N LEU A 199 20.66 6.55 2.21
CA LEU A 199 19.69 5.48 2.47
C LEU A 199 20.32 4.15 2.04
N ILE A 200 20.49 3.24 3.00
CA ILE A 200 21.15 1.95 2.85
C ILE A 200 20.12 0.84 3.08
N GLY A 201 20.11 -0.16 2.21
CA GLY A 201 19.15 -1.26 2.27
C GLY A 201 17.69 -0.77 2.23
N CYS A 202 17.29 -0.02 1.21
CA CYS A 202 15.90 0.39 1.10
C CYS A 202 14.99 -0.79 0.75
N GLY A 203 13.85 -0.91 1.44
CA GLY A 203 12.77 -1.82 1.06
C GLY A 203 12.17 -1.46 -0.29
N ALA A 204 11.61 -2.44 -0.98
CA ALA A 204 11.13 -2.30 -2.36
C ALA A 204 9.78 -1.56 -2.52
N VAL A 205 9.16 -1.15 -1.42
CA VAL A 205 7.80 -0.58 -1.43
C VAL A 205 7.77 0.82 -0.88
N MET A 206 7.02 1.67 -1.58
CA MET A 206 6.64 3.00 -1.12
C MET A 206 5.40 2.86 -0.22
N ILE A 207 5.56 3.04 1.09
CA ILE A 207 4.46 2.87 2.05
C ILE A 207 3.60 4.16 2.07
N PRO A 208 2.28 4.07 1.83
CA PRO A 208 1.39 5.23 1.89
C PRO A 208 1.22 5.79 3.31
N PRO A 209 0.88 7.09 3.46
CA PRO A 209 0.74 7.73 4.77
C PRO A 209 -0.37 7.12 5.64
N SER A 210 -1.35 6.41 5.06
CA SER A 210 -2.39 5.68 5.79
C SER A 210 -1.83 4.60 6.74
N TYR A 211 -0.61 4.14 6.53
CA TYR A 211 0.06 3.13 7.38
C TYR A 211 0.88 3.75 8.51
N LYS A 212 1.13 5.07 8.50
CA LYS A 212 1.84 5.78 9.58
C LYS A 212 1.25 5.51 10.97
N PRO A 213 -0.08 5.39 11.15
CA PRO A 213 -0.66 5.07 12.46
C PRO A 213 -0.14 3.78 13.09
N LEU A 214 0.07 2.72 12.30
CA LEU A 214 0.63 1.44 12.78
C LEU A 214 2.08 1.61 13.25
N ILE A 215 2.86 2.39 12.52
CA ILE A 215 4.26 2.70 12.87
C ILE A 215 4.33 3.53 14.15
N ILE A 216 3.38 4.47 14.33
CA ILE A 216 3.27 5.25 15.57
C ILE A 216 2.84 4.36 16.74
N ASP A 217 1.99 3.35 16.53
CA ASP A 217 1.67 2.38 17.59
C ASP A 217 2.89 1.57 18.05
N LEU A 218 3.72 1.12 17.11
CA LEU A 218 5.01 0.52 17.43
C LEU A 218 5.90 1.48 18.23
N ARG A 219 6.00 2.75 17.80
CA ARG A 219 6.73 3.80 18.53
C ARG A 219 6.22 3.98 19.96
N ILE A 220 4.90 4.01 20.16
CA ILE A 220 4.29 4.14 21.49
C ILE A 220 4.67 2.94 22.36
N ALA A 221 4.59 1.71 21.84
CA ALA A 221 4.99 0.51 22.55
C ALA A 221 6.49 0.53 22.94
N MET A 222 7.36 0.91 22.01
CA MET A 222 8.81 1.03 22.24
C MET A 222 9.15 2.07 23.33
N ARG A 223 8.37 3.16 23.41
CA ARG A 223 8.58 4.27 24.35
C ARG A 223 8.15 3.94 25.79
N VAL A 224 7.42 2.86 26.03
CA VAL A 224 6.98 2.47 27.39
C VAL A 224 8.18 2.34 28.33
N GLY A 225 8.14 3.07 29.45
CA GLY A 225 9.22 3.10 30.44
C GLY A 225 10.47 3.90 30.04
N LYS A 226 10.46 4.59 28.88
CA LYS A 226 11.61 5.32 28.34
C LYS A 226 11.28 6.81 28.11
N ARG A 227 12.28 7.68 28.30
CA ARG A 227 12.13 9.12 28.02
C ARG A 227 12.14 9.43 26.52
N ARG A 228 12.98 8.71 25.77
CA ARG A 228 13.11 8.78 24.31
C ARG A 228 13.54 7.41 23.79
N ILE A 229 13.25 7.14 22.53
CA ILE A 229 13.76 5.96 21.83
C ILE A 229 15.17 6.30 21.33
N THR A 230 16.10 5.36 21.50
CA THR A 230 17.47 5.48 21.01
C THR A 230 17.75 4.41 19.95
N VAL A 231 18.91 4.49 19.30
CA VAL A 231 19.30 3.54 18.27
C VAL A 231 19.45 2.13 18.85
N GLU A 232 19.93 2.01 20.10
CA GLU A 232 20.00 0.74 20.83
C GLU A 232 18.61 0.11 20.98
N ASN A 233 17.57 0.93 21.20
CA ASN A 233 16.21 0.39 21.25
C ASN A 233 15.72 -0.12 19.89
N LEU A 234 16.20 0.44 18.77
CA LEU A 234 15.89 -0.13 17.47
C LEU A 234 16.56 -1.50 17.31
N HIS A 235 17.78 -1.69 17.83
CA HIS A 235 18.43 -3.00 17.84
C HIS A 235 17.66 -4.01 18.69
N ASP A 236 17.19 -3.61 19.87
CA ASP A 236 16.37 -4.48 20.73
C ASP A 236 15.05 -4.90 20.06
N TRP A 237 14.44 -3.99 19.28
CA TRP A 237 13.14 -4.18 18.60
C TRP A 237 13.29 -4.55 17.12
N ASN A 238 14.46 -5.06 16.71
CA ASN A 238 14.77 -5.27 15.30
C ASN A 238 13.80 -6.24 14.63
N VAL A 239 13.28 -7.21 15.38
CA VAL A 239 12.35 -8.23 14.89
C VAL A 239 10.98 -7.59 14.65
N GLU A 240 10.39 -6.93 15.66
CA GLU A 240 9.08 -6.31 15.59
C GLU A 240 9.02 -5.21 14.51
N ILE A 241 10.12 -4.49 14.30
CA ILE A 241 10.25 -3.50 13.22
C ILE A 241 10.12 -4.18 11.84
N ARG A 242 10.78 -5.33 11.64
CA ARG A 242 10.70 -6.10 10.39
C ARG A 242 9.34 -6.77 10.21
N GLU A 243 8.77 -7.34 11.27
CA GLU A 243 7.42 -7.92 11.26
C GLU A 243 6.38 -6.88 10.83
N LEU A 244 6.47 -5.66 11.35
CA LEU A 244 5.58 -4.58 10.92
C LEU A 244 5.76 -4.26 9.43
N TYR A 245 7.00 -4.22 8.94
CA TYR A 245 7.25 -3.99 7.51
C TYR A 245 6.63 -5.10 6.65
N PHE A 246 6.84 -6.37 6.99
CA PHE A 246 6.28 -7.49 6.23
C PHE A 246 4.75 -7.55 6.29
N GLY A 247 4.15 -7.23 7.44
CA GLY A 247 2.70 -7.10 7.56
C GLY A 247 2.12 -5.97 6.70
N ILE A 248 2.80 -4.82 6.63
CA ILE A 248 2.43 -3.73 5.71
C ILE A 248 2.60 -4.17 4.25
N PHE A 249 3.71 -4.84 3.95
CA PHE A 249 4.01 -5.33 2.61
C PHE A 249 2.92 -6.29 2.12
N GLU A 250 2.54 -7.28 2.92
CA GLU A 250 1.48 -8.22 2.61
C GLU A 250 0.14 -7.52 2.37
N GLN A 251 -0.22 -6.55 3.21
CA GLN A 251 -1.46 -5.77 3.04
C GLN A 251 -1.47 -4.94 1.75
N LEU A 252 -0.32 -4.41 1.33
CA LEU A 252 -0.20 -3.66 0.08
C LEU A 252 -0.28 -4.55 -1.16
N HIS A 253 0.11 -5.83 -1.06
CA HIS A 253 0.14 -6.77 -2.17
C HIS A 253 -1.05 -7.75 -2.18
N THR A 254 -1.87 -7.75 -1.12
CA THR A 254 -3.09 -8.53 -1.05
C THR A 254 -4.25 -7.71 -1.61
N PRO A 255 -4.87 -8.12 -2.74
CA PRO A 255 -5.98 -7.37 -3.32
C PRO A 255 -7.14 -7.26 -2.32
N PRO A 256 -7.77 -6.08 -2.18
CA PRO A 256 -8.88 -5.90 -1.25
C PRO A 256 -10.02 -6.84 -1.63
N LYS A 257 -10.53 -7.61 -0.66
CA LYS A 257 -11.76 -8.39 -0.85
C LYS A 257 -12.93 -7.43 -0.89
N LEU A 258 -13.41 -7.12 -2.10
CA LEU A 258 -14.61 -6.32 -2.30
C LEU A 258 -15.81 -7.10 -1.76
N CYS A 259 -16.51 -6.54 -0.77
CA CYS A 259 -17.74 -7.10 -0.22
C CYS A 259 -18.94 -6.17 -0.47
N ASN A 260 -20.14 -6.72 -0.61
CA ASN A 260 -21.37 -5.95 -0.74
C ASN A 260 -21.80 -5.37 0.62
N SER A 261 -22.91 -4.62 0.66
CA SER A 261 -23.47 -4.04 1.88
C SER A 261 -23.83 -5.05 2.97
N ASP A 262 -23.95 -6.33 2.62
CA ASP A 262 -24.25 -7.44 3.54
C ASP A 262 -22.98 -8.18 4.00
N GLY A 263 -21.79 -7.74 3.56
CA GLY A 263 -20.50 -8.35 3.88
C GLY A 263 -20.13 -9.57 3.00
N ASP A 264 -20.95 -9.93 2.03
CA ASP A 264 -20.64 -11.02 1.10
C ASP A 264 -19.59 -10.58 0.07
N PRO A 265 -18.64 -11.44 -0.34
CA PRO A 265 -17.75 -11.17 -1.46
C PRO A 265 -18.55 -10.80 -2.71
N LEU A 266 -18.18 -9.68 -3.35
CA LEU A 266 -18.82 -9.22 -4.57
C LEU A 266 -18.44 -10.13 -5.75
N CYS A 267 -19.44 -10.76 -6.34
CA CYS A 267 -19.35 -11.55 -7.57
C CYS A 267 -20.66 -11.38 -8.33
N MET A 268 -20.58 -11.16 -9.64
CA MET A 268 -21.78 -10.99 -10.45
C MET A 268 -22.38 -12.36 -10.77
N TYR A 269 -23.63 -12.57 -10.37
CA TYR A 269 -24.43 -13.74 -10.67
C TYR A 269 -25.60 -13.31 -11.56
N GLU A 270 -25.67 -13.89 -12.76
CA GLU A 270 -26.80 -13.71 -13.65
C GLU A 270 -27.55 -15.03 -13.77
N LEU A 271 -28.78 -15.06 -13.27
CA LEU A 271 -29.66 -16.22 -13.31
C LEU A 271 -30.62 -16.06 -14.49
N PHE A 272 -30.76 -17.11 -15.29
CA PHE A 272 -31.67 -17.15 -16.43
C PHE A 272 -32.74 -18.23 -16.21
N PHE A 273 -33.99 -17.84 -16.40
CA PHE A 273 -35.15 -18.72 -16.33
C PHE A 273 -35.98 -18.57 -17.61
N ASP A 274 -36.58 -19.66 -18.07
CA ASP A 274 -37.68 -19.60 -19.02
C ASP A 274 -38.98 -19.37 -18.26
N ILE A 275 -39.85 -18.53 -18.81
CA ILE A 275 -41.17 -18.26 -18.28
C ILE A 275 -42.25 -18.54 -19.33
N THR A 276 -43.41 -18.98 -18.88
CA THR A 276 -44.55 -19.29 -19.77
C THR A 276 -45.24 -18.03 -20.28
N SER A 277 -45.28 -16.98 -19.46
CA SER A 277 -45.92 -15.69 -19.78
C SER A 277 -45.23 -14.54 -19.04
N PRO A 278 -44.77 -13.50 -19.75
CA PRO A 278 -44.20 -12.28 -19.14
C PRO A 278 -45.21 -11.55 -18.25
N GLN A 279 -46.50 -11.56 -18.63
CA GLN A 279 -47.58 -10.97 -17.83
C GLN A 279 -47.71 -11.63 -16.45
N ILE A 280 -47.77 -12.97 -16.42
CA ILE A 280 -47.87 -13.74 -15.17
C ILE A 280 -46.59 -13.57 -14.33
N ALA A 281 -45.42 -13.57 -14.98
CA ALA A 281 -44.16 -13.38 -14.30
C ALA A 281 -44.10 -12.03 -13.59
N PHE A 282 -44.49 -10.94 -14.27
CA PHE A 282 -44.54 -9.60 -13.68
C PHE A 282 -45.53 -9.52 -12.51
N GLU A 283 -46.76 -10.02 -12.70
CA GLU A 283 -47.81 -9.93 -11.67
C GLU A 283 -47.42 -10.59 -10.35
N ARG A 284 -46.61 -11.65 -10.40
CA ARG A 284 -46.14 -12.37 -9.21
C ARG A 284 -44.85 -11.78 -8.64
N LEU A 285 -43.91 -11.37 -9.51
CA LEU A 285 -42.59 -10.88 -9.08
C LEU A 285 -42.57 -9.40 -8.66
N GLN A 286 -43.55 -8.57 -9.08
CA GLN A 286 -43.63 -7.15 -8.69
C GLN A 286 -43.60 -6.94 -7.16
N THR A 287 -44.02 -7.95 -6.38
CA THR A 287 -43.96 -7.92 -4.90
C THR A 287 -42.54 -7.76 -4.35
N LEU A 288 -41.52 -8.11 -5.13
CA LEU A 288 -40.10 -7.96 -4.80
C LEU A 288 -39.61 -6.50 -4.92
N ALA A 289 -40.37 -5.63 -5.58
CA ALA A 289 -40.00 -4.23 -5.76
C ALA A 289 -40.26 -3.36 -4.51
N LEU A 290 -41.00 -3.87 -3.50
CA LEU A 290 -41.36 -3.24 -2.23
C LEU A 290 -41.76 -1.75 -2.29
N ASP A 291 -43.01 -1.45 -1.91
CA ASP A 291 -43.49 -0.07 -1.74
C ASP A 291 -43.41 0.81 -3.01
N ILE A 292 -43.26 0.20 -4.21
CA ILE A 292 -43.40 0.82 -5.54
C ILE A 292 -44.73 0.38 -6.15
N SER A 293 -45.49 1.31 -6.75
CA SER A 293 -46.78 1.02 -7.36
C SER A 293 -46.65 0.25 -8.69
N LYS A 294 -47.70 -0.46 -9.09
CA LYS A 294 -47.72 -1.21 -10.35
C LYS A 294 -47.56 -0.26 -11.55
N GLU A 295 -48.16 0.92 -11.46
CA GLU A 295 -48.13 1.94 -12.49
C GLU A 295 -46.70 2.45 -12.72
N GLU A 296 -45.96 2.75 -11.64
CA GLU A 296 -44.56 3.19 -11.70
C GLU A 296 -43.64 2.11 -12.30
N LEU A 297 -43.86 0.83 -11.95
CA LEU A 297 -43.07 -0.28 -12.51
C LEU A 297 -43.31 -0.51 -14.00
N LEU A 298 -44.42 -0.01 -14.55
CA LEU A 298 -44.81 -0.19 -15.95
C LEU A 298 -44.53 1.04 -16.82
N GLU A 299 -44.01 2.14 -16.26
CA GLU A 299 -43.69 3.36 -17.03
C GLU A 299 -42.74 3.10 -18.20
N GLU A 300 -41.73 2.27 -17.97
CA GLU A 300 -40.70 1.89 -18.95
C GLU A 300 -40.95 0.49 -19.55
N ALA A 301 -42.16 -0.06 -19.39
CA ALA A 301 -42.49 -1.37 -19.93
C ALA A 301 -42.82 -1.31 -21.43
N GLU A 302 -42.34 -2.29 -22.19
CA GLU A 302 -42.72 -2.47 -23.59
C GLU A 302 -43.92 -3.41 -23.67
N PHE A 303 -44.92 -3.06 -24.47
CA PHE A 303 -46.12 -3.87 -24.70
C PHE A 303 -46.18 -4.37 -26.13
N ASP A 304 -46.78 -5.54 -26.33
CA ASP A 304 -47.06 -6.07 -27.66
C ASP A 304 -48.30 -5.43 -28.30
N VAL A 305 -48.62 -5.85 -29.53
CA VAL A 305 -49.77 -5.35 -30.32
C VAL A 305 -51.13 -5.67 -29.68
N GLU A 306 -51.18 -6.61 -28.72
CA GLU A 306 -52.37 -7.03 -27.98
C GLU A 306 -52.45 -6.34 -26.61
N GLY A 307 -51.48 -5.48 -26.27
CA GLY A 307 -51.39 -4.75 -25.01
C GLY A 307 -50.88 -5.58 -23.83
N GLN A 308 -50.26 -6.74 -24.08
CA GLN A 308 -49.61 -7.55 -23.06
C GLN A 308 -48.17 -7.11 -22.84
N ILE A 309 -47.63 -7.30 -21.63
CA ILE A 309 -46.24 -6.98 -21.32
C ILE A 309 -45.32 -7.83 -22.19
N LYS A 310 -44.50 -7.18 -23.00
CA LYS A 310 -43.40 -7.81 -23.74
C LYS A 310 -42.10 -7.75 -22.93
N ARG A 311 -41.79 -6.59 -22.35
CA ARG A 311 -40.57 -6.39 -21.56
C ARG A 311 -40.82 -5.45 -20.39
N VAL A 312 -40.26 -5.77 -19.23
CA VAL A 312 -40.29 -4.91 -18.05
C VAL A 312 -39.06 -5.17 -17.18
N ALA A 313 -38.50 -4.10 -16.60
CA ALA A 313 -37.34 -4.18 -15.73
C ALA A 313 -37.61 -3.44 -14.42
N PHE A 314 -37.25 -4.06 -13.29
CA PHE A 314 -37.41 -3.46 -11.98
C PHE A 314 -36.40 -4.01 -10.98
N ARG A 315 -36.27 -3.33 -9.84
CA ARG A 315 -35.29 -3.67 -8.80
C ARG A 315 -35.89 -4.56 -7.73
N TRP A 316 -35.12 -5.54 -7.28
CA TRP A 316 -35.44 -6.31 -6.07
C TRP A 316 -34.95 -5.53 -4.85
N LEU A 317 -35.87 -5.10 -4.00
CA LEU A 317 -35.58 -4.25 -2.85
C LEU A 317 -35.79 -4.98 -1.52
N LYS A 318 -35.08 -4.51 -0.48
CA LYS A 318 -35.30 -4.89 0.92
C LYS A 318 -35.25 -3.66 1.81
N LYS A 319 -36.06 -3.61 2.87
CA LYS A 319 -35.96 -2.56 3.91
C LYS A 319 -34.58 -2.61 4.58
N GLY A 320 -33.89 -1.47 4.59
CA GLY A 320 -32.53 -1.37 5.14
C GLY A 320 -32.50 -1.67 6.64
N HIS A 321 -31.53 -2.48 7.09
CA HIS A 321 -31.32 -2.81 8.51
C HIS A 321 -30.16 -2.03 9.17
N HIS A 322 -29.41 -1.24 8.40
CA HIS A 322 -28.21 -0.53 8.87
C HIS A 322 -28.40 0.99 8.90
N LEU A 323 -27.84 1.64 9.92
CA LEU A 323 -27.86 3.09 10.17
C LEU A 323 -27.31 3.97 9.01
N LYS A 324 -26.78 3.39 7.92
CA LYS A 324 -26.08 4.09 6.83
C LYS A 324 -26.82 4.11 5.48
N SER A 325 -27.97 3.44 5.35
CA SER A 325 -28.70 3.37 4.07
C SER A 325 -30.12 3.91 4.25
N VAL A 326 -30.43 5.01 3.56
CA VAL A 326 -31.75 5.63 3.57
C VAL A 326 -32.77 4.68 2.93
N GLY A 327 -33.76 4.22 3.71
CA GLY A 327 -34.96 3.53 3.23
C GLY A 327 -34.81 2.07 2.79
N TYR A 328 -34.15 1.82 1.65
CA TYR A 328 -34.13 0.51 0.98
C TYR A 328 -32.74 0.15 0.46
N THR A 329 -32.44 -1.15 0.42
CA THR A 329 -31.23 -1.72 -0.19
C THR A 329 -31.60 -2.46 -1.47
N SER A 330 -30.96 -2.09 -2.59
CA SER A 330 -31.08 -2.85 -3.83
C SER A 330 -30.32 -4.18 -3.72
N LEU A 331 -31.04 -5.28 -3.89
CA LEU A 331 -30.50 -6.64 -3.82
C LEU A 331 -30.13 -7.17 -5.21
N GLY A 332 -30.74 -6.65 -6.27
CA GLY A 332 -30.48 -7.03 -7.65
C GLY A 332 -31.47 -6.42 -8.63
N ASP A 333 -31.24 -6.65 -9.92
CA ASP A 333 -32.10 -6.24 -11.02
C ASP A 333 -32.85 -7.44 -11.60
N ILE A 334 -34.14 -7.27 -11.86
CA ILE A 334 -35.03 -8.27 -12.45
C ILE A 334 -35.47 -7.73 -13.81
N ILE A 335 -35.24 -8.50 -14.86
CA ILE A 335 -35.62 -8.18 -16.23
C ILE A 335 -36.47 -9.33 -16.76
N ILE A 336 -37.70 -9.02 -17.16
CA ILE A 336 -38.58 -9.91 -17.88
C ILE A 336 -38.56 -9.45 -19.33
N ASP A 337 -38.22 -10.35 -20.24
CA ASP A 337 -38.15 -10.07 -21.68
C ASP A 337 -38.68 -11.27 -22.46
N GLU A 338 -39.83 -11.09 -23.12
CA GLU A 338 -40.57 -12.11 -23.83
C GLU A 338 -40.82 -13.37 -22.97
N ARG A 339 -40.12 -14.47 -23.25
CA ARG A 339 -40.23 -15.74 -22.51
C ARG A 339 -39.04 -16.01 -21.59
N GLN A 340 -38.24 -15.00 -21.31
CA GLN A 340 -37.07 -15.12 -20.46
C GLN A 340 -37.14 -14.17 -19.28
N LEU A 341 -36.71 -14.67 -18.13
CA LEU A 341 -36.51 -13.93 -16.91
C LEU A 341 -35.01 -13.95 -16.60
N ARG A 342 -34.40 -12.77 -16.54
CA ARG A 342 -33.01 -12.57 -16.14
C ARG A 342 -32.98 -11.86 -14.80
N VAL A 343 -32.18 -12.38 -13.89
CA VAL A 343 -31.94 -11.73 -12.59
C VAL A 343 -30.45 -11.57 -12.35
N SER A 344 -30.06 -10.34 -12.04
CA SER A 344 -28.68 -9.93 -11.79
C SER A 344 -28.51 -9.60 -10.31
N VAL A 345 -27.57 -10.27 -9.64
CA VAL A 345 -27.22 -10.02 -8.24
C VAL A 345 -25.71 -10.07 -8.03
N ASN A 346 -25.24 -9.41 -6.97
CA ASN A 346 -23.80 -9.23 -6.73
C ASN A 346 -23.22 -10.12 -5.62
N SER A 347 -23.93 -11.18 -5.21
CA SER A 347 -23.37 -12.21 -4.31
C SER A 347 -24.03 -13.58 -4.47
N LYS A 348 -23.30 -14.63 -4.09
CA LYS A 348 -23.80 -16.02 -4.08
C LYS A 348 -25.04 -16.17 -3.18
N ASN A 349 -24.99 -15.59 -1.98
CA ASN A 349 -26.10 -15.67 -1.03
C ASN A 349 -27.36 -14.99 -1.58
N ARG A 350 -27.22 -13.87 -2.30
CA ARG A 350 -28.35 -13.21 -2.97
C ARG A 350 -28.86 -14.05 -4.14
N ALA A 351 -27.98 -14.71 -4.90
CA ALA A 351 -28.37 -15.62 -5.99
C ALA A 351 -29.20 -16.81 -5.51
N GLU A 352 -28.76 -17.47 -4.42
CA GLU A 352 -29.51 -18.58 -3.82
C GLU A 352 -30.86 -18.14 -3.26
N LYS A 353 -30.92 -16.95 -2.65
CA LYS A 353 -32.17 -16.38 -2.12
C LYS A 353 -33.16 -16.08 -3.24
N ILE A 354 -32.73 -15.37 -4.28
CA ILE A 354 -33.64 -14.97 -5.36
C ILE A 354 -34.10 -16.16 -6.19
N HIS A 355 -33.25 -17.18 -6.38
CA HIS A 355 -33.66 -18.42 -7.02
C HIS A 355 -34.84 -19.08 -6.30
N LYS A 356 -34.75 -19.22 -4.96
CA LYS A 356 -35.83 -19.79 -4.15
C LYS A 356 -37.10 -18.95 -4.18
N GLU A 357 -36.98 -17.62 -4.15
CA GLU A 357 -38.17 -16.75 -4.24
C GLU A 357 -38.82 -16.83 -5.62
N ILE A 358 -38.06 -16.93 -6.71
CA ILE A 358 -38.61 -17.10 -8.07
C ILE A 358 -39.35 -18.44 -8.19
N GLU A 359 -38.75 -19.55 -7.74
CA GLU A 359 -39.42 -20.87 -7.76
C GLU A 359 -40.69 -20.88 -6.92
N LYS A 360 -40.68 -20.20 -5.77
CA LYS A 360 -41.84 -20.10 -4.89
C LYS A 360 -42.95 -19.24 -5.50
N LEU A 361 -42.61 -18.11 -6.12
CA LEU A 361 -43.59 -17.17 -6.69
C LEU A 361 -44.14 -17.70 -8.02
N LEU A 362 -43.30 -18.21 -8.91
CA LEU A 362 -43.72 -18.63 -10.25
C LEU A 362 -44.14 -20.11 -10.32
N GLY A 363 -43.64 -20.97 -9.45
CA GLY A 363 -44.01 -22.38 -9.40
C GLY A 363 -43.79 -23.09 -10.74
N ASP A 364 -44.85 -23.68 -11.29
CA ASP A 364 -44.84 -24.40 -12.58
C ASP A 364 -44.73 -23.48 -13.81
N GLN A 365 -44.77 -22.15 -13.63
CA GLN A 365 -44.68 -21.17 -14.70
C GLN A 365 -43.23 -20.75 -15.03
N THR A 366 -42.24 -21.33 -14.36
CA THR A 366 -40.82 -21.03 -14.58
C THR A 366 -39.99 -22.31 -14.70
N THR A 367 -38.94 -22.26 -15.49
CA THR A 367 -37.93 -23.32 -15.56
C THR A 367 -36.54 -22.69 -15.48
N TYR A 368 -35.78 -23.04 -14.45
CA TYR A 368 -34.40 -22.58 -14.32
C TYR A 368 -33.52 -23.16 -15.43
N ARG A 369 -32.70 -22.32 -16.06
CA ARG A 369 -31.76 -22.74 -17.10
C ARG A 369 -30.33 -22.81 -16.61
N VAL A 370 -29.78 -21.65 -16.24
CA VAL A 370 -28.34 -21.52 -15.96
C VAL A 370 -28.08 -20.28 -15.11
N THR A 371 -27.01 -20.35 -14.33
CA THR A 371 -26.43 -19.21 -13.63
C THR A 371 -25.05 -18.95 -14.22
N LYS A 372 -24.86 -17.75 -14.77
CA LYS A 372 -23.55 -17.25 -15.18
C LYS A 372 -22.90 -16.56 -13.98
N ILE A 373 -21.66 -16.93 -13.67
CA ILE A 373 -20.89 -16.32 -12.58
C ILE A 373 -19.70 -15.61 -13.22
N GLN A 374 -19.56 -14.31 -12.91
CA GLN A 374 -18.40 -13.53 -13.32
C GLN A 374 -17.76 -12.91 -12.07
N SER A 375 -16.47 -13.20 -11.87
CA SER A 375 -15.68 -12.53 -10.85
C SER A 375 -15.45 -11.08 -11.24
N ILE A 376 -15.25 -10.20 -10.25
CA ILE A 376 -14.88 -8.81 -10.51
C ILE A 376 -13.56 -8.73 -11.27
N ASP A 377 -12.59 -9.59 -10.95
CA ASP A 377 -11.30 -9.62 -11.65
C ASP A 377 -11.46 -9.92 -13.15
N SER A 378 -12.39 -10.79 -13.52
CA SER A 378 -12.70 -11.08 -14.94
C SER A 378 -13.39 -9.89 -15.62
N LEU A 379 -14.27 -9.18 -14.91
CA LEU A 379 -14.94 -7.98 -15.43
C LEU A 379 -13.97 -6.82 -15.62
N LEU A 380 -13.04 -6.62 -14.68
CA LEU A 380 -11.98 -5.61 -14.78
C LEU A 380 -10.98 -5.93 -15.91
N ALA A 381 -10.59 -7.21 -16.05
CA ALA A 381 -9.72 -7.66 -17.14
C ALA A 381 -10.38 -7.56 -18.52
N GLU A 382 -11.68 -7.84 -18.62
CA GLU A 382 -12.45 -7.66 -19.87
C GLU A 382 -12.58 -6.17 -20.25
N SER A 383 -12.74 -5.26 -19.28
CA SER A 383 -12.76 -3.81 -19.53
C SER A 383 -11.41 -3.24 -19.97
N ASP A 384 -10.29 -3.78 -19.45
CA ASP A 384 -8.95 -3.36 -19.86
C ASP A 384 -8.59 -3.83 -21.29
N SER A 385 -9.20 -4.91 -21.78
CA SER A 385 -8.95 -5.44 -23.14
C SER A 385 -9.71 -4.71 -24.26
N LYS A 386 -10.69 -3.87 -23.91
CA LYS A 386 -11.56 -3.14 -24.86
C LYS A 386 -11.34 -1.62 -24.85
N SER A 387 -10.25 -1.14 -24.28
CA SER A 387 -10.00 0.29 -24.03
C SER A 387 -9.06 0.94 -25.05
N GLU A 388 -9.36 0.81 -26.35
CA GLU A 388 -9.11 1.90 -27.31
C GLU A 388 -10.46 2.22 -27.96
N SER A 389 -11.08 3.33 -27.55
CA SER A 389 -12.31 3.94 -28.11
C SER A 389 -13.71 3.45 -27.66
N ALA A 390 -13.93 3.18 -26.37
CA ALA A 390 -15.29 3.17 -25.83
C ALA A 390 -15.36 3.95 -24.51
N GLU A 391 -16.15 5.02 -24.51
CA GLU A 391 -16.62 5.69 -23.29
C GLU A 391 -17.25 4.64 -22.37
N ASP A 392 -16.92 4.73 -21.08
CA ASP A 392 -17.49 3.91 -20.00
C ASP A 392 -19.03 4.02 -20.02
N PRO A 393 -19.79 2.94 -20.33
CA PRO A 393 -21.25 3.05 -20.47
C PRO A 393 -22.01 3.15 -19.14
N LEU A 394 -21.34 3.20 -17.98
CA LEU A 394 -22.02 3.19 -16.68
C LEU A 394 -22.06 4.51 -15.91
N ILE A 395 -21.53 5.60 -16.47
CA ILE A 395 -21.95 6.96 -16.11
C ILE A 395 -22.01 7.77 -17.40
N SER A 396 -23.13 7.67 -18.11
CA SER A 396 -23.55 8.75 -19.01
C SER A 396 -23.43 10.05 -18.23
N HIS A 397 -22.54 10.94 -18.69
CA HIS A 397 -22.50 12.34 -18.30
C HIS A 397 -23.82 12.99 -18.74
N HIS A 398 -24.92 12.66 -18.06
CA HIS A 398 -25.95 13.65 -17.85
C HIS A 398 -25.34 14.67 -16.90
N GLU A 399 -25.28 15.90 -17.36
CA GLU A 399 -25.08 17.08 -16.53
C GLU A 399 -25.79 16.85 -15.20
N ILE A 400 -25.01 16.64 -14.12
CA ILE A 400 -25.58 16.47 -12.79
C ILE A 400 -26.36 17.75 -12.53
N GLY A 401 -27.69 17.66 -12.54
CA GLY A 401 -28.54 18.82 -12.30
C GLY A 401 -28.15 19.49 -10.99
N PRO A 402 -28.34 20.81 -10.85
CA PRO A 402 -27.91 21.55 -9.66
C PRO A 402 -28.43 20.94 -8.34
N GLU A 403 -29.62 20.33 -8.36
CA GLU A 403 -30.21 19.63 -7.22
C GLU A 403 -29.45 18.34 -6.83
N ALA A 404 -29.00 17.55 -7.80
CA ALA A 404 -28.19 16.34 -7.54
C ALA A 404 -26.75 16.71 -7.10
N GLN A 405 -26.24 17.84 -7.57
CA GLN A 405 -24.96 18.38 -7.12
C GLN A 405 -25.04 18.88 -5.67
N GLU A 406 -26.10 19.61 -5.32
CA GLU A 406 -26.34 20.08 -3.95
C GLU A 406 -26.53 18.92 -2.95
N LEU A 407 -27.30 17.89 -3.33
CA LEU A 407 -27.45 16.69 -2.50
C LEU A 407 -26.13 15.95 -2.27
N LEU A 408 -25.29 15.85 -3.31
CA LEU A 408 -23.96 15.25 -3.20
C LEU A 408 -23.04 16.08 -2.31
N GLU A 409 -23.10 17.41 -2.41
CA GLU A 409 -22.33 18.31 -1.53
C GLU A 409 -22.74 18.20 -0.06
N GLN A 410 -24.05 18.15 0.22
CA GLN A 410 -24.58 17.93 1.57
C GLN A 410 -24.17 16.57 2.11
N THR A 411 -24.25 15.51 1.29
CA THR A 411 -23.83 14.16 1.68
C THR A 411 -22.34 14.10 2.04
N LEU A 412 -21.49 14.82 1.31
CA LEU A 412 -20.06 14.93 1.60
C LEU A 412 -19.82 15.73 2.89
N ASP A 413 -20.55 16.81 3.12
CA ASP A 413 -20.48 17.60 4.36
C ASP A 413 -20.80 16.73 5.58
N ASP A 414 -21.91 15.99 5.52
CA ASP A 414 -22.32 15.07 6.57
C ASP A 414 -21.29 13.95 6.78
N HIS A 415 -20.76 13.39 5.69
CA HIS A 415 -19.71 12.37 5.77
C HIS A 415 -18.47 12.86 6.52
N TRP A 416 -17.96 14.07 6.19
CA TRP A 416 -16.78 14.63 6.85
C TRP A 416 -17.04 15.03 8.30
N HIS A 417 -18.22 15.57 8.61
CA HIS A 417 -18.65 15.80 9.98
C HIS A 417 -18.73 14.51 10.79
N GLN A 418 -19.24 13.43 10.21
CA GLN A 418 -19.26 12.12 10.84
C GLN A 418 -17.84 11.57 11.02
N TRP A 419 -16.98 11.67 10.00
CA TRP A 419 -15.62 11.14 10.06
C TRP A 419 -14.82 11.71 11.24
N ILE A 420 -14.89 13.04 11.45
CA ILE A 420 -14.20 13.76 12.55
C ILE A 420 -14.62 13.24 13.94
N ASN A 421 -15.87 12.77 14.07
CA ASN A 421 -16.46 12.34 15.34
C ASN A 421 -16.55 10.80 15.48
N SER A 422 -16.39 10.07 14.39
CA SER A 422 -16.48 8.61 14.36
C SER A 422 -15.23 7.95 14.93
N LYS A 423 -15.40 6.81 15.62
CA LYS A 423 -14.28 6.01 16.11
C LYS A 423 -13.62 5.25 14.96
N LEU A 424 -12.31 5.33 14.88
CA LEU A 424 -11.53 4.71 13.81
C LEU A 424 -10.57 3.65 14.38
N PRO A 425 -10.54 2.42 13.81
CA PRO A 425 -9.59 1.39 14.22
C PRO A 425 -8.14 1.84 14.13
N ALA A 426 -7.78 2.56 13.06
CA ALA A 426 -6.43 3.12 12.85
C ALA A 426 -5.99 4.12 13.95
N LEU A 427 -6.92 4.61 14.78
CA LEU A 427 -6.66 5.52 15.89
C LEU A 427 -6.83 4.84 17.26
N GLY A 428 -6.96 3.51 17.29
CA GLY A 428 -7.19 2.74 18.52
C GLY A 428 -8.58 3.01 19.11
N GLU A 429 -9.62 2.94 18.27
CA GLU A 429 -11.03 3.16 18.65
C GLU A 429 -11.35 4.56 19.20
N LYS A 430 -10.54 5.55 18.80
CA LYS A 430 -10.75 6.98 19.10
C LYS A 430 -11.23 7.71 17.85
N SER A 431 -11.93 8.82 18.05
CA SER A 431 -12.24 9.74 16.94
C SER A 431 -11.04 10.63 16.59
N PRO A 432 -10.97 11.17 15.36
CA PRO A 432 -9.99 12.20 15.01
C PRO A 432 -9.95 13.35 16.03
N TYR A 433 -11.12 13.84 16.48
CA TYR A 433 -11.23 14.90 17.49
C TYR A 433 -10.62 14.51 18.85
N GLU A 434 -10.76 13.25 19.27
CA GLU A 434 -10.16 12.74 20.50
C GLU A 434 -8.64 12.51 20.35
N ALA A 435 -8.21 12.01 19.20
CA ALA A 435 -6.84 11.63 18.94
C ALA A 435 -5.89 12.84 18.88
N VAL A 436 -6.32 13.96 18.30
CA VAL A 436 -5.50 15.19 18.16
C VAL A 436 -5.12 15.87 19.47
N LYS A 437 -5.69 15.42 20.60
CA LYS A 437 -5.39 15.93 21.95
C LYS A 437 -3.97 15.61 22.42
N ASN A 438 -3.29 14.63 21.82
CA ASN A 438 -1.89 14.33 22.10
C ASN A 438 -1.05 14.32 20.81
N LYS A 439 0.28 14.40 20.96
CA LYS A 439 1.21 14.54 19.84
C LYS A 439 1.14 13.35 18.87
N ASP A 440 1.22 12.13 19.39
CA ASP A 440 1.20 10.91 18.56
C ASP A 440 -0.13 10.80 17.79
N GLY A 441 -1.26 11.02 18.45
CA GLY A 441 -2.58 10.99 17.83
C GLY A 441 -2.78 12.10 16.78
N ARG A 442 -2.21 13.30 16.99
CA ARG A 442 -2.19 14.36 15.98
C ARG A 442 -1.41 13.93 14.74
N GLU A 443 -0.24 13.31 14.90
CA GLU A 443 0.54 12.77 13.79
C GLU A 443 -0.20 11.66 13.03
N LYS A 444 -0.92 10.77 13.73
CA LYS A 444 -1.77 9.75 13.10
C LYS A 444 -2.86 10.36 12.24
N VAL A 445 -3.59 11.33 12.77
CA VAL A 445 -4.72 11.97 12.07
C VAL A 445 -4.22 12.78 10.87
N ALA A 446 -3.09 13.47 11.00
CA ALA A 446 -2.46 14.18 9.88
C ALA A 446 -2.12 13.22 8.73
N ALA A 447 -1.60 12.03 9.04
CA ALA A 447 -1.28 11.01 8.03
C ALA A 447 -2.51 10.49 7.28
N LEU A 448 -3.65 10.32 7.97
CA LEU A 448 -4.90 9.94 7.34
C LEU A 448 -5.41 11.04 6.39
N LEU A 449 -5.31 12.31 6.80
CA LEU A 449 -5.69 13.45 5.94
C LEU A 449 -4.77 13.56 4.71
N ASP A 450 -3.46 13.40 4.89
CA ASP A 450 -2.49 13.36 3.77
C ASP A 450 -2.83 12.24 2.77
N HIS A 451 -3.29 11.08 3.27
CA HIS A 451 -3.75 9.97 2.43
C HIS A 451 -5.01 10.35 1.63
N PHE A 452 -6.00 10.98 2.27
CA PHE A 452 -7.22 11.41 1.58
C PHE A 452 -6.95 12.45 0.50
N GLU A 453 -6.07 13.43 0.75
CA GLU A 453 -5.67 14.42 -0.26
C GLU A 453 -4.97 13.78 -1.45
N ARG A 454 -4.16 12.77 -1.19
CA ARG A 454 -3.49 12.01 -2.25
C ARG A 454 -4.50 11.25 -3.09
N TYR A 455 -5.46 10.58 -2.45
CA TYR A 455 -6.50 9.83 -3.14
C TYR A 455 -7.43 10.75 -3.95
N ASP A 456 -7.79 11.92 -3.40
CA ASP A 456 -8.61 12.92 -4.09
C ASP A 456 -7.92 13.47 -5.34
N ARG A 457 -6.61 13.74 -5.27
CA ARG A 457 -5.80 14.19 -6.41
C ARG A 457 -5.71 13.17 -7.55
N LEU A 458 -5.72 11.88 -7.24
CA LEU A 458 -5.66 10.80 -8.24
C LEU A 458 -7.02 10.48 -8.85
N ARG A 459 -8.10 11.02 -8.28
CA ARG A 459 -9.47 10.74 -8.71
C ARG A 459 -9.74 11.41 -10.06
N LYS A 460 -10.19 10.62 -11.04
CA LYS A 460 -10.50 11.10 -12.40
C LYS A 460 -11.94 11.62 -12.56
N SER A 461 -12.86 11.24 -11.66
CA SER A 461 -14.28 11.57 -11.73
C SER A 461 -14.90 11.79 -10.33
N GLY A 462 -15.92 12.66 -10.27
CA GLY A 462 -16.63 13.04 -9.03
C GLY A 462 -16.32 14.46 -8.53
N ILE A 463 -17.01 14.91 -7.49
CA ILE A 463 -16.72 16.19 -6.81
C ILE A 463 -15.43 16.05 -5.99
N GLY A 464 -14.48 16.96 -6.21
CA GLY A 464 -13.25 17.04 -5.44
C GLY A 464 -13.52 17.29 -3.95
N GLN A 465 -12.87 16.52 -3.09
CA GLN A 465 -13.05 16.56 -1.65
C GLN A 465 -12.09 17.50 -0.93
N GLN A 466 -11.12 18.09 -1.63
CA GLN A 466 -10.11 19.00 -1.04
C GLN A 466 -10.71 20.05 -0.09
N LYS A 467 -11.80 20.73 -0.47
CA LYS A 467 -12.45 21.74 0.39
C LYS A 467 -12.94 21.20 1.74
N TYR A 468 -13.34 19.92 1.78
CA TYR A 468 -13.80 19.26 3.00
C TYR A 468 -12.63 18.79 3.85
N ILE A 469 -11.56 18.31 3.20
CA ILE A 469 -10.32 17.92 3.87
C ILE A 469 -9.66 19.14 4.55
N ASP A 470 -9.58 20.27 3.86
CA ASP A 470 -9.04 21.53 4.40
C ASP A 470 -9.82 22.02 5.62
N ARG A 471 -11.16 21.93 5.56
CA ARG A 471 -12.03 22.25 6.70
C ARG A 471 -11.84 21.28 7.86
N ALA A 472 -11.69 19.98 7.60
CA ALA A 472 -11.40 18.99 8.62
C ALA A 472 -10.06 19.30 9.32
N ARG A 473 -9.00 19.62 8.55
CA ARG A 473 -7.70 20.08 9.09
C ARG A 473 -7.87 21.29 10.00
N GLN A 474 -8.61 22.31 9.55
CA GLN A 474 -8.86 23.52 10.34
C GLN A 474 -9.60 23.22 11.65
N GLN A 475 -10.66 22.42 11.60
CA GLN A 475 -11.44 22.03 12.80
C GLN A 475 -10.61 21.21 13.80
N LEU A 476 -9.68 20.40 13.30
CA LEU A 476 -8.81 19.55 14.09
C LEU A 476 -7.51 20.24 14.54
N GLY A 477 -7.25 21.46 14.07
CA GLY A 477 -6.02 22.20 14.37
C GLY A 477 -4.76 21.55 13.79
N ILE A 478 -4.87 20.91 12.63
CA ILE A 478 -3.77 20.26 11.91
C ILE A 478 -3.35 21.19 10.76
N SER A 479 -2.07 21.58 10.76
CA SER A 479 -1.45 22.37 9.69
C SER A 479 -1.04 21.54 8.48
#